data_AF-A0A2M8CK09-F1
#
_entry.id   AF-A0A2M8CK09-F1
#
_cell.length_a   1.000
_cell.length_b   1.000
_cell.length_c   1.000
_cell.angle_alpha   90.00
_cell.angle_beta   90.00
_cell.angle_gamma   90.00
#
_symmetry.space_group_name_H-M   'P 1'
#
loop_
_entity.id
_entity.type
_entity.pdbx_description
1 polymer ?
#
loop_
_entity_poly.entity_id
_entity_poly.type
_entity_poly.pdbx_seq_one_letter_code
_entity_poly.pdbx_strand_id
1 'polypeptide(L)'
;MQFEHIVGQQEVKERLITSFRGGRLAHTQLFLGPEGSGALPLAIAFAQFVNCKQPTETDSCGVCPSCKKFQKYAHPDLHFYFPTTTTDAIKKEPKSEMMLTEWRTYLSKNQGYATQNSWYDFLGVGNKQGTIYVRDAADIISKMALKAYEAKYKVIVVW
;
A
#
# COMPACT_ATOMS: atom_id res chain seq x y z
N MET A 1 3.79 3.04 8.27
CA MET A 1 3.42 4.40 7.86
C MET A 1 2.43 4.98 8.86
N GLN A 2 2.71 6.14 9.43
CA GLN A 2 1.77 6.90 10.29
C GLN A 2 1.32 8.16 9.55
N PHE A 3 0.16 8.71 9.90
CA PHE A 3 -0.37 9.94 9.29
C PHE A 3 0.53 11.15 9.56
N GLU A 4 1.20 11.21 10.70
CA GLU A 4 2.14 12.28 11.06
C GLU A 4 3.29 12.44 10.05
N HIS A 5 3.70 11.35 9.40
CA HIS A 5 4.80 11.35 8.44
C HIS A 5 4.39 11.79 7.02
N ILE A 6 3.09 12.04 6.79
CA ILE A 6 2.58 12.46 5.49
C ILE A 6 2.48 13.98 5.47
N VAL A 7 3.03 14.61 4.43
CA VAL A 7 3.04 16.06 4.31
C VAL A 7 1.64 16.54 3.93
N GLY A 8 1.10 17.50 4.66
CA GLY A 8 -0.21 18.11 4.38
C GLY A 8 -1.41 17.17 4.56
N GLN A 9 -2.42 17.32 3.70
CA GLN A 9 -3.63 16.48 3.66
C GLN A 9 -4.45 16.43 4.96
N GLN A 10 -4.44 17.49 5.78
CA GLN A 10 -5.07 17.47 7.12
C GLN A 10 -6.56 17.16 7.07
N GLU A 11 -7.31 17.84 6.19
CA GLU A 11 -8.75 17.60 6.03
C GLU A 11 -9.05 16.15 5.62
N VAL A 12 -8.22 15.55 4.75
CA VAL A 12 -8.41 14.17 4.31
C VAL A 12 -8.10 13.20 5.45
N LYS A 13 -7.02 13.42 6.20
CA LYS A 13 -6.66 12.61 7.39
C LYS A 13 -7.79 12.64 8.41
N GLU A 14 -8.30 13.82 8.75
CA GLU A 14 -9.40 14.01 9.69
C GLU A 14 -10.68 13.30 9.24
N ARG A 15 -11.02 13.38 7.95
CA ARG A 15 -12.16 12.66 7.36
C ARG A 15 -12.00 11.14 7.51
N LEU A 16 -10.82 10.60 7.20
CA LEU A 16 -10.55 9.15 7.33
C LEU A 16 -10.67 8.67 8.78
N ILE A 17 -10.07 9.42 9.72
CA ILE A 17 -10.11 9.14 11.16
C ILE A 17 -11.57 9.16 11.65
N THR A 18 -12.32 10.21 11.28
CA THR A 18 -13.72 10.39 11.68
C THR A 18 -14.62 9.29 11.11
N SER A 19 -14.39 8.90 9.85
CA SER A 19 -15.14 7.82 9.20
C SER A 19 -14.93 6.49 9.90
N PHE A 20 -13.69 6.14 10.24
CA PHE A 20 -13.36 4.92 10.97
C PHE A 20 -13.96 4.92 12.38
N ARG A 21 -13.79 6.01 13.14
CA ARG A 21 -14.33 6.15 14.50
C ARG A 21 -15.86 6.11 14.54
N GLY A 22 -16.51 6.68 13.53
CA GLY A 22 -17.96 6.63 13.36
C GLY A 22 -18.48 5.28 12.85
N GLY A 23 -17.64 4.24 12.74
CA GLY A 23 -18.04 2.92 12.25
C GLY A 23 -18.38 2.85 10.75
N ARG A 24 -18.03 3.90 9.99
CA ARG A 24 -18.33 4.05 8.56
C ARG A 24 -17.09 3.76 7.72
N LEU A 25 -16.58 2.53 7.78
CA LEU A 25 -15.45 2.11 6.94
C LEU A 25 -15.98 1.60 5.59
N ALA A 26 -15.71 2.33 4.51
CA ALA A 26 -16.02 1.90 3.16
C ALA A 26 -15.17 0.67 2.76
N HIS A 27 -15.75 -0.26 2.02
CA HIS A 27 -15.06 -1.45 1.51
C HIS A 27 -14.03 -1.14 0.41
N THR A 28 -14.19 0.00 -0.27
CA THR A 28 -13.27 0.46 -1.32
C THR A 28 -13.19 1.99 -1.27
N GLN A 29 -11.97 2.50 -1.42
CA GLN A 29 -11.67 3.92 -1.42
C GLN A 29 -10.74 4.23 -2.58
N LEU A 30 -11.03 5.33 -3.29
CA LEU A 30 -10.17 5.85 -4.35
C LEU A 30 -9.44 7.08 -3.83
N PHE A 31 -8.12 7.00 -3.74
CA PHE A 31 -7.25 8.13 -3.43
C PHE A 31 -6.77 8.76 -4.73
N LEU A 32 -7.40 9.86 -5.13
CA LEU A 32 -7.05 10.59 -6.36
C LEU A 32 -6.32 11.88 -6.01
N GLY A 33 -5.20 12.13 -6.69
CA GLY A 33 -4.42 13.35 -6.55
C GLY A 33 -3.31 13.42 -7.60
N PRO A 34 -2.69 14.60 -7.77
CA PRO A 34 -1.54 14.74 -8.66
C PRO A 34 -0.34 13.93 -8.15
N GLU A 35 0.59 13.64 -9.04
CA GLU A 35 1.83 12.95 -8.69
C GLU A 35 2.56 13.68 -7.55
N GLY A 36 3.05 12.92 -6.57
CA GLY A 36 3.68 13.48 -5.36
C GLY A 36 2.73 13.97 -4.27
N SER A 37 1.40 13.97 -4.47
CA SER A 37 0.43 14.45 -3.46
C SER A 37 0.29 13.56 -2.22
N GLY A 38 0.99 12.44 -2.16
CA GLY A 38 0.97 11.51 -1.04
C GLY A 38 -0.23 10.55 -1.01
N ALA A 39 -0.90 10.28 -2.14
CA ALA A 39 -2.03 9.35 -2.20
C ALA A 39 -1.69 7.93 -1.74
N LEU A 40 -0.60 7.34 -2.27
CA LEU A 40 -0.11 6.02 -1.86
C LEU A 40 0.27 5.95 -0.38
N PRO A 41 1.14 6.84 0.17
CA PRO A 41 1.48 6.77 1.58
C PRO A 41 0.25 7.00 2.49
N LEU A 42 -0.72 7.81 2.06
CA LEU A 42 -1.99 8.01 2.78
C LEU A 42 -2.85 6.75 2.83
N ALA A 43 -2.97 6.03 1.72
CA ALA A 43 -3.66 4.74 1.68
C ALA A 43 -3.00 3.72 2.63
N ILE A 44 -1.66 3.65 2.63
CA ILE A 44 -0.90 2.74 3.50
C ILE A 44 -1.02 3.14 4.98
N ALA A 45 -0.97 4.44 5.30
CA ALA A 45 -1.14 4.93 6.67
C ALA A 45 -2.56 4.64 7.18
N PHE A 46 -3.58 4.82 6.35
CA PHE A 46 -4.94 4.47 6.72
C PHE A 46 -5.11 2.95 6.94
N ALA A 47 -4.49 2.13 6.09
CA ALA A 47 -4.47 0.67 6.27
C ALA A 47 -3.81 0.25 7.60
N GLN A 48 -2.73 0.94 7.99
CA GLN A 48 -2.09 0.74 9.30
C GLN A 48 -2.99 1.20 10.45
N PHE A 49 -3.68 2.34 10.30
CA PHE A 49 -4.58 2.91 11.30
C PHE A 49 -5.74 1.98 11.62
N VAL A 50 -6.46 1.48 10.60
CA VAL A 50 -7.63 0.61 10.80
C VAL A 50 -7.28 -0.77 11.37
N ASN A 51 -6.03 -1.20 11.19
CA ASN A 51 -5.51 -2.47 11.72
C ASN A 51 -4.64 -2.31 12.98
N CYS A 52 -4.48 -1.09 13.47
CA CYS A 52 -3.79 -0.84 14.72
C CYS A 52 -4.58 -1.42 15.90
N LYS A 53 -3.89 -2.09 16.84
CA LYS A 53 -4.53 -2.64 18.04
C LYS A 53 -4.87 -1.57 19.09
N GLN A 54 -4.14 -0.46 19.07
CA GLN A 54 -4.22 0.62 20.06
C GLN A 54 -4.05 1.98 19.36
N PRO A 55 -4.93 2.35 18.40
CA PRO A 55 -4.81 3.64 17.72
C PRO A 55 -4.96 4.80 18.72
N THR A 56 -4.26 5.90 18.47
CA THR A 56 -4.42 7.16 19.21
C THR A 56 -5.64 7.93 18.68
N GLU A 57 -5.81 9.17 19.15
CA GLU A 57 -6.85 10.06 18.63
C GLU A 57 -6.76 10.32 17.14
N THR A 58 -5.53 10.49 16.66
CA THR A 58 -5.26 11.00 15.33
C THR A 58 -4.38 10.07 14.49
N ASP A 59 -3.83 8.99 15.05
CA ASP A 59 -2.89 8.12 14.35
C ASP A 59 -2.88 6.67 14.89
N SER A 60 -2.09 5.82 14.27
CA SER A 60 -1.74 4.49 14.76
C SER A 60 -0.60 4.57 15.79
N CYS A 61 -0.54 3.63 16.74
CA CYS A 61 0.46 3.70 17.83
C CYS A 61 1.92 3.50 17.42
N GLY A 62 2.19 3.00 16.21
CA GLY A 62 3.55 2.74 15.73
C GLY A 62 4.30 1.57 16.41
N VAL A 63 3.89 1.13 17.61
CA VAL A 63 4.65 0.16 18.42
C VAL A 63 4.08 -1.25 18.45
N CYS A 64 2.79 -1.43 18.18
CA CYS A 64 2.17 -2.76 18.21
C CYS A 64 2.70 -3.67 17.07
N PRO A 65 2.61 -5.01 17.20
CA PRO A 65 3.11 -5.94 16.19
C PRO A 65 2.59 -5.68 14.77
N SER A 66 1.30 -5.32 14.64
CA SER A 66 0.71 -4.97 13.35
C SER A 66 1.38 -3.71 12.78
N CYS A 67 1.47 -2.62 13.55
CA CYS A 67 2.14 -1.38 13.12
C CYS A 67 3.60 -1.61 12.69
N LYS A 68 4.37 -2.42 13.44
CA LYS A 68 5.75 -2.76 13.06
C LYS A 68 5.84 -3.49 11.71
N LYS A 69 4.88 -4.35 11.39
CA LYS A 69 4.82 -5.04 10.09
C LYS A 69 4.38 -4.09 8.96
N PHE A 70 3.42 -3.21 9.22
CA PHE A 70 3.01 -2.16 8.27
C PHE A 70 4.13 -1.16 7.97
N GLN A 71 4.92 -0.75 8.96
CA GLN A 71 6.10 0.10 8.76
C GLN A 71 7.14 -0.52 7.82
N LYS A 72 7.21 -1.85 7.76
CA LYS A 72 8.08 -2.60 6.83
C LYS A 72 7.38 -2.98 5.52
N TYR A 73 6.14 -2.54 5.30
CA TYR A 73 5.30 -2.92 4.15
C TYR A 73 5.14 -4.44 4.00
N ALA A 74 5.28 -5.18 5.11
CA ALA A 74 5.36 -6.65 5.14
C ALA A 74 4.32 -7.25 6.09
N HIS A 75 3.18 -6.58 6.26
CA HIS A 75 2.04 -7.15 6.97
C HIS A 75 1.41 -8.28 6.13
N PRO A 76 1.12 -9.46 6.70
CA PRO A 76 0.61 -10.60 5.93
C PRO A 76 -0.73 -10.31 5.24
N ASP A 77 -1.56 -9.49 5.89
CA ASP A 77 -2.86 -9.03 5.37
C ASP A 77 -2.79 -7.71 4.56
N LEU A 78 -1.59 -7.25 4.19
CA LEU A 78 -1.38 -6.11 3.30
C LEU A 78 -0.84 -6.61 1.96
N HIS A 79 -1.63 -6.44 0.91
CA HIS A 79 -1.27 -6.86 -0.43
C HIS A 79 -1.13 -5.65 -1.35
N PHE A 80 -0.11 -5.67 -2.20
CA PHE A 80 0.18 -4.62 -3.16
C PHE A 80 0.05 -5.14 -4.58
N TYR A 81 -0.57 -4.33 -5.43
CA TYR A 81 -0.61 -4.51 -6.88
C TYR A 81 -0.22 -3.20 -7.53
N PHE A 82 0.69 -3.28 -8.48
CA PHE A 82 1.33 -2.14 -9.10
C PHE A 82 1.79 -2.52 -10.51
N PRO A 83 2.05 -1.55 -11.41
CA PRO A 83 2.55 -1.84 -12.74
C PRO A 83 3.86 -2.64 -12.70
N THR A 84 3.85 -3.81 -13.33
CA THR A 84 5.05 -4.66 -13.46
C THR A 84 5.44 -4.82 -14.92
N THR A 85 6.71 -5.11 -15.16
CA THR A 85 7.27 -5.37 -16.50
C THR A 85 8.35 -6.45 -16.42
N THR A 86 8.94 -6.85 -17.55
CA THR A 86 10.03 -7.84 -17.53
C THR A 86 11.33 -7.20 -17.05
N THR A 87 12.02 -7.89 -16.14
CA THR A 87 13.35 -7.52 -15.62
C THR A 87 14.37 -8.61 -15.98
N ASP A 88 15.64 -8.40 -15.65
CA ASP A 88 16.67 -9.43 -15.83
C ASP A 88 16.38 -10.70 -15.03
N ALA A 89 15.76 -10.54 -13.85
CA ALA A 89 15.31 -11.64 -13.00
C ALA A 89 13.98 -12.25 -13.47
N ILE A 90 13.06 -11.43 -14.01
CA ILE A 90 11.71 -11.84 -14.39
C ILE A 90 11.52 -11.65 -15.89
N LYS A 91 11.85 -12.70 -16.66
CA LYS A 91 11.87 -12.65 -18.13
C LYS A 91 10.51 -12.91 -18.79
N LYS A 92 9.60 -13.58 -18.09
CA LYS A 92 8.28 -13.94 -18.60
C LYS A 92 7.24 -13.73 -17.52
N GLU A 93 6.05 -13.32 -17.95
CA GLU A 93 4.85 -13.32 -17.11
C GLU A 93 5.00 -12.58 -15.77
N PRO A 94 5.47 -11.32 -15.77
CA PRO A 94 5.65 -10.57 -14.53
C PRO A 94 4.31 -10.38 -13.80
N LYS A 95 4.39 -10.43 -12.48
CA LYS A 95 3.28 -10.28 -11.53
C LYS A 95 3.76 -9.49 -10.32
N SER A 96 2.88 -8.68 -9.72
CA SER A 96 3.20 -7.83 -8.56
C SER A 96 3.84 -8.62 -7.41
N GLU A 97 3.33 -9.84 -7.18
CA GLU A 97 3.82 -10.75 -6.14
C GLU A 97 5.30 -11.13 -6.28
N MET A 98 5.78 -11.28 -7.51
CA MET A 98 7.16 -11.64 -7.79
C MET A 98 8.15 -10.49 -7.52
N MET A 99 7.64 -9.26 -7.42
CA MET A 99 8.42 -8.03 -7.22
C MET A 99 8.18 -7.39 -5.86
N LEU A 100 7.55 -8.10 -4.91
CA LEU A 100 7.20 -7.53 -3.61
C LEU A 100 8.43 -7.11 -2.81
N THR A 101 9.55 -7.83 -2.93
CA THR A 101 10.78 -7.50 -2.20
C THR A 101 11.36 -6.17 -2.68
N GLU A 102 11.43 -6.00 -3.99
CA GLU A 102 11.86 -4.79 -4.69
C GLU A 102 10.93 -3.63 -4.34
N TRP A 103 9.61 -3.86 -4.41
CA TRP A 103 8.59 -2.86 -4.08
C TRP A 103 8.70 -2.36 -2.65
N ARG A 104 8.82 -3.27 -1.66
CA ARG A 104 8.99 -2.89 -0.25
C ARG A 104 10.28 -2.11 -0.02
N THR A 105 11.35 -2.50 -0.69
CA THR A 105 12.65 -1.81 -0.62
C THR A 105 12.52 -0.40 -1.19
N TYR A 106 11.87 -0.26 -2.34
CA TYR A 106 11.59 1.01 -2.97
C TYR A 106 10.72 1.93 -2.10
N LEU A 107 9.61 1.44 -1.56
CA LEU A 107 8.75 2.21 -0.65
C LEU A 107 9.49 2.62 0.63
N SER A 108 10.37 1.77 1.16
CA SER A 108 11.17 2.10 2.35
C SER A 108 12.17 3.22 2.07
N LYS A 109 12.82 3.22 0.90
CA LYS A 109 13.76 4.27 0.48
C LYS A 109 13.06 5.61 0.22
N ASN A 110 11.83 5.57 -0.29
CA ASN A 110 11.08 6.77 -0.69
C ASN A 110 9.99 7.17 0.31
N GLN A 111 10.01 6.63 1.53
CA GLN A 111 9.02 6.93 2.57
C GLN A 111 7.56 6.75 2.11
N GLY A 112 7.32 5.75 1.24
CA GLY A 112 6.01 5.45 0.69
C GLY A 112 5.56 6.32 -0.50
N TYR A 113 6.30 7.37 -0.84
CA TYR A 113 6.05 8.16 -2.05
C TYR A 113 6.55 7.40 -3.27
N ALA A 114 5.73 7.34 -4.31
CA ALA A 114 6.05 6.61 -5.53
C ALA A 114 5.60 7.39 -6.75
N THR A 115 6.46 7.41 -7.76
CA THR A 115 6.10 7.80 -9.12
C THR A 115 6.36 6.63 -10.07
N GLN A 116 5.68 6.63 -11.22
CA GLN A 116 5.88 5.58 -12.22
C GLN A 116 7.33 5.58 -12.73
N ASN A 117 7.89 6.75 -13.00
CA ASN A 117 9.26 6.91 -13.49
C ASN A 117 10.28 6.44 -12.44
N SER A 118 10.18 6.92 -11.20
CA SER A 118 11.13 6.53 -10.15
C SER A 118 11.05 5.03 -9.80
N TRP A 119 9.89 4.41 -9.98
CA TRP A 119 9.75 2.95 -9.84
C TRP A 119 10.46 2.20 -10.97
N TYR A 120 10.32 2.64 -12.21
CA TYR A 120 10.99 2.02 -13.36
C TYR A 120 12.50 2.23 -13.33
N ASP A 121 12.95 3.40 -12.90
CA ASP A 121 14.37 3.69 -12.66
C ASP A 121 14.93 2.76 -11.59
N PHE A 122 14.18 2.56 -10.50
CA PHE A 122 14.56 1.61 -9.44
C PHE A 122 14.68 0.17 -9.95
N LEU A 123 13.80 -0.24 -10.87
CA LEU A 123 13.85 -1.57 -11.49
C LEU A 123 14.92 -1.70 -12.59
N GLY A 124 15.50 -0.59 -13.07
CA GLY A 124 16.46 -0.59 -14.17
C GLY A 124 15.89 -1.05 -15.51
N VAL A 125 14.58 -0.85 -15.74
CA VAL A 125 13.88 -1.38 -16.92
C VAL A 125 13.89 -0.46 -18.14
N GLY A 126 14.54 0.70 -18.04
CA GLY A 126 14.66 1.70 -19.11
C GLY A 126 13.28 2.13 -19.62
N ASN A 127 13.08 2.08 -20.94
CA ASN A 127 11.84 2.53 -21.60
C ASN A 127 10.69 1.51 -21.57
N LYS A 128 10.84 0.38 -20.87
CA LYS A 128 9.75 -0.60 -20.78
C LYS A 128 8.59 -0.02 -19.99
N GLN A 129 7.38 -0.16 -20.53
CA GLN A 129 6.16 0.16 -19.81
C GLN A 129 5.72 -1.03 -18.96
N GLY A 130 5.21 -0.74 -17.76
CA GLY A 130 4.60 -1.71 -16.88
C GLY A 130 3.09 -1.70 -17.00
N THR A 131 2.47 -2.80 -16.60
CA THR A 131 1.01 -2.96 -16.57
C THR A 131 0.62 -3.81 -15.38
N ILE A 132 -0.59 -3.62 -14.86
CA ILE A 132 -1.23 -4.54 -13.92
C ILE A 132 -1.95 -5.59 -14.77
N TYR A 133 -1.49 -6.83 -14.73
CA TYR A 133 -1.93 -7.87 -15.64
C TYR A 133 -3.19 -8.59 -15.13
N VAL A 134 -3.91 -9.29 -16.01
CA VAL A 134 -5.06 -10.13 -15.63
C VAL A 134 -4.70 -11.17 -14.55
N ARG A 135 -3.45 -11.64 -14.54
CA ARG A 135 -2.92 -12.55 -13.51
C ARG A 135 -2.83 -11.89 -12.11
N ASP A 136 -2.65 -10.58 -12.03
CA ASP A 136 -2.74 -9.83 -10.78
C ASP A 136 -4.20 -9.79 -10.30
N ALA A 137 -5.16 -9.58 -11.21
CA ALA A 137 -6.59 -9.62 -10.87
C ALA A 137 -7.03 -11.01 -10.37
N ALA A 138 -6.57 -12.09 -11.00
CA ALA A 138 -6.83 -13.46 -10.53
C ALA A 138 -6.27 -13.69 -9.11
N ASP A 139 -5.10 -13.12 -8.82
CA ASP A 139 -4.49 -13.19 -7.49
C ASP A 139 -5.25 -12.40 -6.43
N ILE A 140 -5.73 -11.20 -6.79
CA ILE A 140 -6.60 -10.39 -5.93
C ILE A 140 -7.82 -11.21 -5.51
N ILE A 141 -8.50 -11.84 -6.48
CA ILE A 141 -9.69 -12.66 -6.21
C ILE A 141 -9.35 -13.82 -5.29
N SER A 142 -8.25 -14.54 -5.56
CA SER A 142 -7.80 -15.65 -4.72
C SER A 142 -7.49 -15.21 -3.29
N LYS A 143 -6.77 -14.10 -3.11
CA LYS A 143 -6.42 -13.57 -1.79
C LYS A 143 -7.62 -13.05 -1.02
N MET A 144 -8.59 -12.44 -1.71
CA MET A 144 -9.84 -11.96 -1.10
C MET A 144 -10.76 -13.10 -0.64
N ALA A 145 -10.71 -14.26 -1.29
CA ALA A 145 -11.49 -15.44 -0.89
C ALA A 145 -11.04 -16.04 0.45
N LEU A 146 -9.79 -15.77 0.86
CA LEU A 146 -9.24 -16.25 2.12
C LEU A 146 -9.63 -15.31 3.27
N LYS A 147 -9.73 -15.83 4.49
CA LYS A 147 -9.85 -14.98 5.70
C LYS A 147 -8.57 -14.17 5.93
N ALA A 148 -8.69 -13.07 6.68
CA ALA A 148 -7.52 -12.36 7.20
C ALA A 148 -6.76 -13.28 8.18
N TYR A 149 -5.44 -13.20 8.15
CA TYR A 149 -4.55 -14.02 8.97
C TYR A 149 -4.48 -13.54 10.40
N GLU A 150 -4.15 -12.25 10.62
CA GLU A 150 -4.03 -11.67 11.96
C GLU A 150 -4.62 -10.26 12.10
N ALA A 151 -4.86 -9.56 10.98
CA ALA A 151 -5.48 -8.24 10.97
C ALA A 151 -7.00 -8.33 11.13
N LYS A 152 -7.59 -7.21 11.59
CA LYS A 152 -9.05 -7.03 11.57
C LYS A 152 -9.57 -6.91 10.14
N TYR A 153 -8.82 -6.23 9.28
CA TYR A 153 -9.14 -6.02 7.87
C TYR A 153 -7.99 -6.48 6.99
N LYS A 154 -8.32 -7.30 5.99
CA LYS A 154 -7.43 -7.56 4.86
C LYS A 154 -7.46 -6.36 3.92
N VAL A 155 -6.29 -5.83 3.58
CA VAL A 155 -6.16 -4.63 2.78
C VAL A 155 -5.41 -4.94 1.49
N ILE A 156 -6.00 -4.49 0.39
CA ILE A 156 -5.38 -4.51 -0.93
C ILE A 156 -5.15 -3.06 -1.34
N VAL A 157 -3.90 -2.73 -1.66
CA VAL A 157 -3.51 -1.45 -2.24
C VAL A 157 -3.17 -1.68 -3.69
N VAL A 158 -3.99 -1.11 -4.58
CA VAL A 158 -3.72 -1.04 -6.01
C VAL A 158 -3.20 0.36 -6.28
N TRP A 159 -1.94 0.46 -6.72
CA TRP A 159 -1.27 1.72 -7.09
C TRP A 159 -1.08 1.78 -8.59
#